data_AF-A0A968NJX0-F1
#
_entry.id   AF-A0A968NJX0-F1
#
_cell.length_a   1.000
_cell.length_b   1.000
_cell.length_c   1.000
_cell.angle_alpha   90.00
_cell.angle_beta   90.00
_cell.angle_gamma   90.00
#
_symmetry.space_group_name_H-M   'P 1'
#
loop_
_entity.id
_entity.type
_entity.pdbx_description
1 polymer ?
#
loop_
_entity_poly.entity_id
_entity_poly.type
_entity_poly.pdbx_seq_one_letter_code
_entity_poly.pdbx_strand_id
1 'polypeptide(L)'
;MSQPCFCKITRQLISKGANLQFANLQSANLQAADLQDANLKFTKLQFVNFQQADFQGTQIQGAEIQGADFRDAKYLTPEQVKAAKTGKEQFLVLISANCCKHSPIKYF
;
A
#
# COMPACT_ATOMS: atom_id res chain seq x y z
N MET A 1 -7.91 18.03 27.21
CA MET A 1 -7.88 18.56 25.84
C MET A 1 -6.46 18.47 25.33
N SER A 2 -6.20 17.64 24.31
CA SER A 2 -5.10 17.72 23.33
C SER A 2 -4.99 16.37 22.62
N GLN A 3 -5.51 16.31 21.38
CA GLN A 3 -5.46 15.13 20.53
C GLN A 3 -4.01 14.83 20.10
N PRO A 4 -3.56 13.57 20.10
CA PRO A 4 -2.42 13.16 19.29
C PRO A 4 -2.92 12.47 18.01
N CYS A 5 -3.62 13.20 17.15
CA CYS A 5 -4.01 12.74 15.81
C CYS A 5 -3.05 13.28 14.73
N PHE A 6 -1.74 13.27 15.00
CA PHE A 6 -0.74 13.66 14.01
C PHE A 6 0.23 12.50 13.77
N CYS A 7 -0.12 11.70 12.77
CA CYS A 7 0.69 10.64 12.18
C CYS A 7 2.02 11.21 11.65
N LYS A 8 3.00 11.40 12.54
CA LYS A 8 4.42 11.56 12.20
C LYS A 8 5.12 10.20 12.10
N ILE A 9 4.46 9.18 11.53
CA ILE A 9 5.11 7.89 11.24
C ILE A 9 5.71 8.01 9.85
N THR A 10 6.79 8.78 9.74
CA THR A 10 7.55 8.95 8.50
C THR A 10 8.90 8.26 8.68
N ARG A 11 9.13 7.25 7.83
CA ARG A 11 10.44 6.69 7.45
C ARG A 11 11.15 5.65 8.33
N GLN A 12 10.85 5.47 9.62
CA GLN A 12 11.64 4.54 10.47
C GLN A 12 10.87 3.47 11.26
N LEU A 13 9.54 3.46 11.25
CA LEU A 13 8.77 2.71 12.25
C LEU A 13 7.75 1.70 11.70
N ILE A 14 7.78 1.41 10.41
CA ILE A 14 7.02 0.27 9.87
C ILE A 14 8.02 -0.83 9.57
N SER A 15 8.11 -1.77 10.51
CA SER A 15 8.93 -2.98 10.44
C SER A 15 8.10 -4.15 9.96
N LYS A 16 8.77 -5.23 9.54
CA LYS A 16 8.12 -6.52 9.23
C LYS A 16 7.09 -6.89 10.30
N GLY A 17 5.90 -7.31 9.88
CA GLY A 17 4.83 -7.72 10.78
C GLY A 17 4.11 -6.58 11.53
N ALA A 18 4.31 -5.32 11.15
CA ALA A 18 3.63 -4.20 11.81
C ALA A 18 2.10 -4.34 11.74
N ASN A 19 1.43 -4.19 12.89
CA ASN A 19 -0.03 -4.16 12.95
C ASN A 19 -0.54 -2.72 12.85
N LEU A 20 -1.05 -2.35 11.68
CA LEU A 20 -1.54 -1.02 11.31
C LEU A 20 -3.02 -1.08 10.94
N GLN A 21 -3.74 -2.08 11.44
CA GLN A 21 -5.16 -2.24 11.22
C GLN A 21 -5.90 -0.98 11.68
N PHE A 22 -6.81 -0.46 10.85
CA PHE A 22 -7.56 0.78 11.10
C PHE A 22 -6.73 2.05 11.28
N ALA A 23 -5.41 2.03 11.04
CA ALA A 23 -4.59 3.23 11.15
C ALA A 23 -4.98 4.27 10.09
N ASN A 24 -4.81 5.55 10.42
CA ASN A 24 -4.93 6.64 9.47
C ASN A 24 -3.54 7.08 9.02
N LEU A 25 -3.15 6.68 7.82
CA LEU A 25 -1.87 7.02 7.20
C LEU A 25 -2.09 7.88 5.95
N GLN A 26 -3.24 8.55 5.83
CA GLN A 26 -3.53 9.41 4.68
C GLN A 26 -2.38 10.41 4.45
N SER A 27 -1.92 10.51 3.19
CA SER A 27 -0.80 11.35 2.76
C SER A 27 0.56 11.06 3.43
N ALA A 28 0.73 9.87 4.03
CA ALA A 28 2.01 9.46 4.58
C ALA A 28 3.05 9.21 3.48
N ASN A 29 4.33 9.42 3.82
CA ASN A 29 5.44 9.03 2.96
C ASN A 29 6.07 7.72 3.48
N LEU A 30 5.79 6.63 2.77
CA LEU A 30 6.24 5.26 3.02
C LEU A 30 7.12 4.75 1.87
N GLN A 31 7.81 5.65 1.18
CA GLN A 31 8.77 5.30 0.15
C GLN A 31 9.84 4.36 0.73
N ALA A 32 10.07 3.23 0.04
CA ALA A 32 11.00 2.18 0.44
C ALA A 32 10.73 1.57 1.83
N ALA A 33 9.48 1.62 2.31
CA ALA A 33 9.09 0.99 3.57
C ALA A 33 9.14 -0.55 3.47
N ASP A 34 9.57 -1.20 4.55
CA ASP A 34 9.53 -2.66 4.70
C ASP A 34 8.17 -3.06 5.32
N LEU A 35 7.20 -3.41 4.47
CA LEU A 35 5.85 -3.81 4.87
C LEU A 35 5.66 -5.32 4.86
N GLN A 36 6.76 -6.09 4.87
CA GLN A 36 6.68 -7.55 4.79
C GLN A 36 5.85 -8.10 5.96
N ASP A 37 4.87 -8.95 5.69
CA ASP A 37 3.92 -9.52 6.65
C ASP A 37 3.11 -8.49 7.47
N ALA A 38 3.11 -7.20 7.09
CA ALA A 38 2.37 -6.17 7.81
C ALA A 38 0.86 -6.33 7.65
N ASN A 39 0.11 -5.99 8.69
CA ASN A 39 -1.35 -5.98 8.69
C ASN A 39 -1.86 -4.55 8.45
N LEU A 40 -2.29 -4.27 7.22
CA LEU A 40 -2.88 -3.00 6.77
C LEU A 40 -4.39 -3.14 6.49
N LYS A 41 -5.07 -4.07 7.16
CA LYS A 41 -6.51 -4.24 6.95
C LYS A 41 -7.29 -3.00 7.39
N PHE A 42 -8.22 -2.57 6.56
CA PHE A 42 -9.09 -1.40 6.82
C PHE A 42 -8.33 -0.09 7.14
N THR A 43 -7.08 0.02 6.72
CA THR A 43 -6.25 1.22 6.91
C THR A 43 -6.63 2.31 5.91
N LYS A 44 -6.57 3.58 6.30
CA LYS A 44 -6.73 4.72 5.38
C LYS A 44 -5.37 5.07 4.78
N LEU A 45 -5.20 4.77 3.49
CA LEU A 45 -3.97 4.90 2.73
C LEU A 45 -4.13 5.86 1.55
N GLN A 46 -5.06 6.82 1.63
CA GLN A 46 -5.27 7.74 0.51
C GLN A 46 -4.04 8.64 0.32
N PHE A 47 -3.64 8.85 -0.94
CA PHE A 47 -2.51 9.73 -1.31
C PHE A 47 -1.15 9.34 -0.68
N VAL A 48 -0.98 8.09 -0.26
CA VAL A 48 0.27 7.60 0.34
C VAL A 48 1.31 7.34 -0.73
N ASN A 49 2.57 7.73 -0.46
CA ASN A 49 3.69 7.33 -1.28
C ASN A 49 4.22 5.96 -0.82
N PHE A 50 4.03 4.91 -1.62
CA PHE A 50 4.56 3.56 -1.42
C PHE A 50 5.63 3.19 -2.44
N GLN A 51 6.27 4.18 -3.07
CA GLN A 51 7.27 3.91 -4.09
C GLN A 51 8.39 3.04 -3.55
N GLN A 52 8.78 1.99 -4.28
CA GLN A 52 9.81 1.03 -3.87
C GLN A 52 9.54 0.26 -2.56
N ALA A 53 8.33 0.33 -1.99
CA ALA A 53 7.99 -0.40 -0.77
C ALA A 53 7.86 -1.93 -1.04
N ASP A 54 8.12 -2.73 0.00
CA ASP A 54 8.04 -4.18 -0.05
C ASP A 54 6.72 -4.69 0.56
N PHE A 55 5.85 -5.28 -0.26
CA PHE A 55 4.53 -5.79 0.15
C PHE A 55 4.47 -7.32 0.32
N GLN A 56 5.61 -7.99 0.47
CA GLN A 56 5.64 -9.45 0.59
C GLN A 56 4.81 -9.92 1.79
N GLY A 57 3.75 -10.70 1.57
CA GLY A 57 2.90 -11.21 2.65
C GLY A 57 2.00 -10.17 3.33
N THR A 58 1.98 -8.91 2.88
CA THR A 58 1.16 -7.85 3.49
C THR A 58 -0.33 -8.10 3.33
N GLN A 59 -1.10 -7.87 4.39
CA GLN A 59 -2.55 -7.99 4.37
C GLN A 59 -3.20 -6.61 4.20
N ILE A 60 -3.71 -6.29 3.00
CA ILE A 60 -4.30 -4.97 2.67
C ILE A 60 -5.83 -5.00 2.48
N GLN A 61 -6.49 -6.07 2.92
CA GLN A 61 -7.93 -6.28 2.72
C GLN A 61 -8.74 -5.11 3.32
N GLY A 62 -9.59 -4.49 2.49
CA GLY A 62 -10.43 -3.37 2.89
C GLY A 62 -9.71 -2.03 3.06
N ALA A 63 -8.40 -1.95 2.79
CA ALA A 63 -7.63 -0.70 2.88
C ALA A 63 -8.04 0.30 1.80
N GLU A 64 -8.10 1.59 2.14
CA GLU A 64 -8.49 2.65 1.20
C GLU A 64 -7.24 3.26 0.56
N ILE A 65 -6.87 2.79 -0.64
CA ILE A 65 -5.61 3.18 -1.32
C ILE A 65 -5.82 4.21 -2.44
N GLN A 66 -6.88 5.00 -2.37
CA GLN A 66 -7.21 5.97 -3.41
C GLN A 66 -6.15 7.07 -3.53
N GLY A 67 -5.60 7.28 -4.72
CA GLY A 67 -4.55 8.28 -4.95
C GLY A 67 -3.16 7.86 -4.44
N ALA A 68 -2.99 6.65 -3.92
CA ALA A 68 -1.68 6.17 -3.50
C ALA A 68 -0.76 5.88 -4.70
N ASP A 69 0.54 6.03 -4.48
CA ASP A 69 1.60 5.83 -5.48
C ASP A 69 2.35 4.53 -5.20
N PHE A 70 2.17 3.54 -6.07
CA PHE A 70 2.79 2.21 -5.98
C PHE A 70 3.90 2.01 -7.02
N ARG A 71 4.44 3.07 -7.63
CA ARG A 71 5.52 2.93 -8.63
C ARG A 71 6.71 2.20 -8.02
N ASP A 72 7.21 1.18 -8.71
CA ASP A 72 8.32 0.32 -8.25
C ASP A 72 8.06 -0.47 -6.96
N ALA A 73 6.81 -0.54 -6.46
CA ALA A 73 6.46 -1.40 -5.33
C ALA A 73 6.73 -2.87 -5.68
N LYS A 74 7.19 -3.64 -4.70
CA LYS A 74 7.59 -5.05 -4.86
C LYS A 74 6.58 -5.98 -4.22
N TYR A 75 6.39 -7.15 -4.82
CA TYR A 75 5.53 -8.23 -4.30
C TYR A 75 4.07 -7.83 -4.06
N LEU A 76 3.61 -6.78 -4.73
CA LEU A 76 2.20 -6.38 -4.71
C LEU A 76 1.44 -7.19 -5.76
N THR A 77 0.59 -8.11 -5.32
CA THR A 77 -0.18 -8.98 -6.20
C THR A 77 -1.49 -8.32 -6.65
N PRO A 78 -2.02 -8.64 -7.84
CA PRO A 78 -3.34 -8.20 -8.27
C PRO A 78 -4.45 -8.58 -7.27
N GLU A 79 -4.32 -9.70 -6.58
CA GLU A 79 -5.25 -10.20 -5.57
C GLU A 79 -5.29 -9.30 -4.34
N GLN A 80 -4.12 -8.88 -3.83
CA GLN A 80 -4.03 -7.91 -2.74
C GLN A 80 -4.69 -6.59 -3.14
N VAL A 81 -4.42 -6.10 -4.35
CA VAL A 81 -5.02 -4.88 -4.90
C VAL A 81 -6.54 -4.98 -5.01
N LYS A 82 -7.05 -6.08 -5.55
CA LYS A 82 -8.49 -6.33 -5.68
C LYS A 82 -9.19 -6.42 -4.33
N ALA A 83 -8.48 -6.90 -3.31
CA ALA A 83 -8.97 -6.96 -1.94
C ALA A 83 -8.94 -5.58 -1.23
N ALA A 84 -8.15 -4.63 -1.73
CA ALA A 84 -8.16 -3.25 -1.25
C ALA A 84 -9.34 -2.47 -1.86
N LYS A 85 -9.80 -1.45 -1.16
CA LYS A 85 -10.78 -0.49 -1.67
C LYS A 85 -10.06 0.50 -2.59
N THR A 86 -10.04 0.20 -3.89
CA THR A 86 -9.44 1.06 -4.91
C THR A 86 -10.52 1.79 -5.72
N GLY A 87 -10.22 3.01 -6.16
CA GLY A 87 -11.00 3.66 -7.23
C GLY A 87 -10.69 3.01 -8.58
N LYS A 88 -11.60 3.10 -9.56
CA LYS A 88 -11.46 2.50 -10.90
C LYS A 88 -10.15 2.89 -11.62
N GLU A 89 -9.60 4.07 -11.31
CA GLU A 89 -8.38 4.60 -11.94
C GLU A 89 -7.08 3.96 -11.42
N GLN A 90 -7.06 3.51 -10.16
CA GLN A 90 -5.88 2.94 -9.52
C GLN A 90 -5.57 1.52 -10.02
N PHE A 91 -6.59 0.81 -10.51
CA PHE A 91 -6.46 -0.53 -11.05
C PHE A 91 -5.51 -0.56 -12.27
N LEU A 92 -5.54 0.48 -13.12
CA LEU A 92 -4.68 0.58 -14.30
C LEU A 92 -3.20 0.87 -13.95
N VAL A 93 -2.97 1.70 -12.92
CA VAL A 93 -1.62 2.03 -12.43
C VAL A 93 -0.93 0.83 -11.78
N LEU A 94 -1.71 -0.02 -11.11
CA LEU A 94 -1.20 -1.23 -10.46
C LEU A 94 -0.84 -2.34 -11.46
N ILE A 95 -1.53 -2.40 -12.60
CA ILE A 95 -1.19 -3.31 -13.71
C ILE A 95 0.08 -2.83 -14.42
N SER A 96 0.24 -1.52 -14.65
CA SER A 96 1.43 -0.99 -15.30
C SER A 96 2.69 -1.07 -14.43
N ALA A 97 2.57 -0.92 -13.10
CA ALA A 97 3.68 -1.09 -12.17
C ALA A 97 4.19 -2.54 -12.08
N ASN A 98 3.31 -3.54 -12.22
CA ASN A 98 3.69 -4.95 -12.26
C ASN A 98 4.17 -5.44 -13.64
N CYS A 99 3.81 -4.75 -14.72
CA CYS A 99 4.15 -5.15 -16.09
C CYS A 99 5.67 -5.14 -16.40
N CYS A 100 6.50 -4.52 -15.57
CA CYS A 100 7.94 -4.42 -15.84
C CYS A 100 8.83 -5.48 -15.15
N LYS A 101 8.30 -6.40 -14.33
CA LYS A 101 9.11 -7.48 -13.71
C LYS A 101 8.56 -8.91 -13.78
N HIS A 102 7.42 -9.11 -14.44
CA HIS A 102 7.00 -10.44 -14.92
C HIS A 102 6.09 -10.27 -16.15
N SER A 103 6.61 -10.48 -17.35
CA SER A 103 5.75 -10.75 -18.52
C SER A 103 5.03 -12.10 -18.35
N PRO A 104 3.92 -12.38 -19.06
CA PRO A 104 2.83 -11.52 -19.52
C PRO A 104 1.49 -12.04 -18.96
N ILE A 105 0.70 -11.23 -18.26
CA ILE A 105 -0.72 -11.59 -18.08
C ILE A 105 -1.43 -11.12 -19.35
N LYS A 106 -1.64 -12.06 -20.27
CA LYS A 106 -2.61 -11.89 -21.35
C LYS A 106 -3.97 -11.70 -20.71
N TYR A 107 -4.46 -10.47 -20.74
CA TYR A 107 -5.89 -10.21 -20.62
C TYR A 107 -6.53 -10.76 -21.91
N PHE A 108 -7.18 -11.91 -21.80
CA PHE A 108 -8.22 -12.33 -22.74
C PHE A 108 -9.55 -11.71 -22.31
#